data_AF-A0A7S0C178-F1
#
_entry.id   AF-A0A7S0C178-F1
#
_cell.length_a   1.000
_cell.length_b   1.000
_cell.length_c   1.000
_cell.angle_alpha   90.00
_cell.angle_beta   90.00
_cell.angle_gamma   90.00
#
_symmetry.space_group_name_H-M   'P 1'
#
loop_
_entity.id
_entity.type
_entity.pdbx_description
1 polymer ?
#
loop_
_entity_poly.entity_id
_entity_poly.type
_entity_poly.pdbx_seq_one_letter_code
_entity_poly.pdbx_strand_id
1 'polypeptide(L)'
;NDLSLAEETASTINKVMNNIIKHPKEVKYQSLNLSNKAMAARIASFPPAISILKSVGFQSSRENSLTLSSVVSNLAPLTTAQKAIQKWIDQNRYEIQKAARARKDDALAKIKLKEIAEAEAEAARIASEAEDESDEEVDIDEHACT
;
A
#
# COMPACT_ATOMS: atom_id res chain seq x y z
N ASN A 1 -0.59 2.06 13.92
CA ASN A 1 -0.35 1.69 12.50
C ASN A 1 -1.72 1.72 11.82
N ASP A 2 -2.26 2.92 11.67
CA ASP A 2 -3.72 3.13 11.68
C ASP A 2 -4.33 2.92 10.30
N LEU A 3 -3.53 3.08 9.24
CA LEU A 3 -3.92 2.83 7.86
C LEU A 3 -4.15 1.33 7.58
N SER A 4 -3.28 0.47 8.13
CA SER A 4 -3.42 -0.99 8.01
C SER A 4 -4.68 -1.48 8.72
N LEU A 5 -4.96 -0.94 9.91
CA LEU A 5 -6.17 -1.28 10.65
C LEU A 5 -7.42 -0.82 9.90
N ALA A 6 -7.41 0.39 9.33
CA ALA A 6 -8.54 0.91 8.56
C ALA A 6 -8.85 0.04 7.32
N GLU A 7 -7.84 -0.46 6.61
CA GLU A 7 -8.03 -1.36 5.46
C GLU A 7 -8.62 -2.71 5.89
N GLU A 8 -8.11 -3.31 6.96
CA GLU A 8 -8.65 -4.56 7.51
C GLU A 8 -10.10 -4.42 7.98
N THR A 9 -10.41 -3.31 8.64
CA THR A 9 -11.75 -2.98 9.11
C THR A 9 -12.70 -2.76 7.94
N ALA A 10 -12.30 -1.98 6.93
CA ALA A 10 -13.08 -1.75 5.72
C ALA A 10 -13.36 -3.06 4.97
N SER A 11 -12.35 -3.93 4.82
CA SER A 11 -12.50 -5.26 4.20
C SER A 11 -13.49 -6.14 4.98
N THR A 12 -13.46 -6.07 6.30
CA THR A 12 -14.38 -6.81 7.17
C THR A 12 -15.82 -6.30 7.02
N ILE A 13 -16.03 -4.99 7.05
CA ILE A 13 -17.35 -4.37 6.84
C ILE A 13 -17.90 -4.73 5.47
N ASN A 14 -17.08 -4.66 4.42
CA ASN A 14 -17.48 -5.02 3.06
C ASN A 14 -17.96 -6.48 2.97
N LYS A 15 -17.27 -7.43 3.62
CA LYS A 15 -17.69 -8.83 3.68
C LYS A 15 -19.02 -9.01 4.40
N VAL A 16 -19.21 -8.33 5.52
CA VAL A 16 -20.47 -8.34 6.27
C VAL A 16 -21.63 -7.85 5.40
N MET A 17 -21.47 -6.68 4.78
CA MET A 17 -22.49 -6.09 3.91
C MET A 17 -22.79 -6.99 2.71
N ASN A 18 -21.76 -7.58 2.09
CA ASN A 18 -21.93 -8.51 0.97
C ASN A 18 -22.72 -9.77 1.36
N ASN A 19 -22.47 -10.33 2.54
CA ASN A 19 -23.21 -11.49 3.02
C ASN A 19 -24.70 -11.16 3.22
N ILE A 20 -25.01 -9.98 3.74
CA ILE A 20 -26.39 -9.51 3.93
C ILE A 20 -27.08 -9.27 2.57
N ILE A 21 -26.37 -8.65 1.62
CA ILE A 21 -26.90 -8.39 0.27
C ILE A 21 -27.20 -9.70 -0.47
N LYS A 22 -26.32 -10.71 -0.34
CA LYS A 22 -26.50 -12.03 -0.97
C LYS A 22 -27.59 -12.86 -0.29
N HIS A 23 -27.70 -12.77 1.03
CA HIS A 23 -28.61 -13.58 1.84
C HIS A 23 -29.49 -12.70 2.75
N PRO A 24 -30.38 -11.86 2.18
CA PRO A 24 -31.08 -10.82 2.93
C PRO A 24 -32.09 -11.35 3.93
N LYS A 25 -32.53 -12.62 3.83
CA LYS A 25 -33.48 -13.26 4.74
C LYS A 25 -32.82 -14.06 5.87
N GLU A 26 -31.50 -14.22 5.83
CA GLU A 26 -30.78 -15.01 6.82
C GLU A 26 -30.44 -14.15 8.05
N VAL A 27 -31.16 -14.39 9.15
CA VAL A 27 -31.05 -13.61 10.41
C VAL A 27 -29.62 -13.59 10.96
N LYS A 28 -28.86 -14.69 10.81
CA LYS A 28 -27.47 -14.78 11.26
C LYS A 28 -26.56 -13.72 10.63
N TYR A 29 -26.86 -13.25 9.41
CA TYR A 29 -26.08 -12.20 8.74
C TYR A 29 -26.58 -10.80 9.09
N GLN A 30 -27.85 -10.67 9.52
CA GLN A 30 -28.42 -9.40 9.96
C GLN A 30 -27.98 -8.99 11.38
N SER A 31 -27.38 -9.91 12.13
CA SER A 31 -26.83 -9.67 13.46
C SER A 31 -25.29 -9.75 13.47
N LEU A 32 -24.66 -8.77 14.09
CA LEU A 32 -23.23 -8.72 14.34
C LEU A 32 -22.95 -8.75 15.84
N ASN A 33 -22.11 -9.69 16.26
CA ASN A 33 -21.63 -9.77 17.63
C ASN A 33 -20.25 -9.12 17.73
N LEU A 34 -20.18 -7.96 18.38
CA LEU A 34 -18.93 -7.20 18.56
C LEU A 34 -18.02 -7.81 19.63
N SER A 35 -18.50 -8.78 20.42
CA SER A 35 -17.70 -9.52 21.41
C SER A 35 -16.85 -10.63 20.77
N ASN A 36 -17.07 -10.97 19.50
CA ASN A 36 -16.20 -11.91 18.78
C ASN A 36 -14.80 -11.31 18.62
N LYS A 37 -13.72 -12.04 18.95
CA LYS A 37 -12.32 -11.59 18.84
C LYS A 37 -12.02 -10.85 17.53
N ALA A 38 -12.50 -11.35 16.39
CA ALA A 38 -12.25 -10.71 15.10
C ALA A 38 -13.03 -9.40 14.90
N MET A 39 -14.27 -9.32 15.38
CA MET A 39 -15.10 -8.11 15.30
C MET A 39 -14.69 -7.08 16.35
N ALA A 40 -14.29 -7.53 17.54
CA ALA A 40 -13.77 -6.68 18.61
C ALA A 40 -12.48 -5.98 18.17
N ALA A 41 -11.54 -6.74 17.61
CA ALA A 41 -10.24 -6.22 17.20
C ALA A 41 -10.30 -5.26 16.00
N ARG A 42 -11.29 -5.43 15.11
CA ARG A 42 -11.38 -4.63 13.87
C ARG A 42 -12.47 -3.56 13.89
N ILE A 43 -13.64 -3.87 14.44
CA ILE A 43 -14.83 -2.99 14.39
C ILE A 43 -15.03 -2.28 15.72
N ALA A 44 -14.97 -3.00 16.85
CA ALA A 44 -15.22 -2.38 18.16
C ALA A 44 -14.08 -1.42 18.57
N SER A 45 -12.84 -1.74 18.17
CA SER A 45 -11.65 -0.90 18.38
C SER A 45 -11.64 0.38 17.52
N PHE A 46 -12.51 0.47 16.50
CA PHE A 46 -12.50 1.56 15.53
C PHE A 46 -13.85 2.30 15.52
N PRO A 47 -14.01 3.37 16.32
CA PRO A 47 -15.26 4.12 16.44
C PRO A 47 -15.89 4.55 15.08
N PRO A 48 -15.11 4.97 14.05
CA PRO A 48 -15.68 5.32 12.75
C PRO A 48 -16.40 4.15 12.05
N ALA A 49 -15.95 2.90 12.24
CA ALA A 49 -16.61 1.73 11.67
C ALA A 49 -18.03 1.55 12.20
N ILE A 50 -18.23 1.78 13.50
CA ILE A 50 -19.53 1.71 14.14
C ILE A 50 -20.45 2.81 13.58
N SER A 51 -19.92 4.01 13.34
CA SER A 51 -20.68 5.11 12.74
C SER A 51 -21.16 4.78 11.32
N ILE A 52 -20.32 4.15 10.49
CA ILE A 52 -20.68 3.68 9.16
C ILE A 52 -21.80 2.63 9.24
N LEU A 53 -21.67 1.64 10.13
CA LEU A 53 -22.70 0.60 10.30
C LEU A 53 -24.04 1.21 10.75
N LYS A 54 -24.02 2.16 11.69
CA LYS A 54 -25.23 2.88 12.12
C LYS A 54 -25.88 3.66 10.97
N SER A 55 -25.08 4.34 10.15
CA SER A 55 -25.57 5.11 8.99
C SER A 55 -26.27 4.24 7.94
N VAL A 56 -25.87 2.96 7.86
CA VAL A 56 -26.43 1.98 6.93
C VAL A 56 -27.72 1.32 7.46
N GLY A 57 -28.04 1.55 8.73
CA GLY A 57 -29.27 1.08 9.37
C GLY A 57 -29.05 0.04 10.47
N PHE A 58 -27.81 -0.29 10.83
CA PHE A 58 -27.57 -1.13 12.00
C PHE A 58 -27.92 -0.38 13.28
N GLN A 59 -28.65 -1.05 14.16
CA GLN A 59 -29.01 -0.53 15.47
C GLN A 59 -28.25 -1.27 16.55
N SER A 60 -27.81 -0.54 17.57
CA SER A 60 -27.25 -1.15 18.78
C SER A 60 -28.36 -1.91 19.50
N SER A 61 -28.21 -3.22 19.60
CA SER A 61 -29.06 -4.09 20.40
C SER A 61 -28.41 -4.34 21.76
N ARG A 62 -28.89 -5.33 22.52
CA ARG A 62 -28.34 -5.70 23.84
C ARG A 62 -26.81 -5.87 23.78
N GLU A 63 -26.15 -5.50 24.88
CA GLU A 63 -24.69 -5.45 25.11
C GLU A 63 -23.81 -5.98 23.96
N ASN A 64 -23.15 -5.05 23.26
CA ASN A 64 -22.16 -5.32 22.21
C ASN A 64 -22.66 -6.07 20.97
N SER A 65 -23.95 -5.94 20.61
CA SER A 65 -24.46 -6.43 19.34
C SER A 65 -25.05 -5.32 18.45
N LEU A 66 -24.87 -5.45 17.14
CA LEU A 66 -25.48 -4.58 16.12
C LEU A 66 -26.42 -5.42 15.26
N THR A 67 -27.66 -4.97 15.08
CA THR A 67 -28.69 -5.70 14.33
C THR A 67 -29.39 -4.82 13.32
N LEU A 68 -29.72 -5.36 12.15
CA LEU A 68 -30.63 -4.74 11.20
C LEU A 68 -32.08 -5.07 11.58
N SER A 69 -32.98 -4.09 11.53
CA SER A 69 -34.41 -4.32 11.71
C SER A 69 -34.94 -5.24 10.61
N SER A 70 -35.60 -6.33 11.00
CA SER A 70 -36.10 -7.38 10.11
C SER A 70 -37.34 -7.00 9.30
N VAL A 71 -37.94 -5.83 9.56
CA VAL A 71 -39.30 -5.49 9.08
C VAL A 71 -39.31 -4.99 7.63
N VAL A 72 -38.32 -4.21 7.20
CA VAL A 72 -38.13 -3.79 5.80
C VAL A 72 -36.65 -3.48 5.59
N SER A 73 -35.82 -4.49 5.32
CA SER A 73 -34.39 -4.30 5.07
C SER A 73 -34.19 -3.69 3.67
N ASN A 74 -34.37 -2.36 3.57
CA ASN A 74 -33.96 -1.61 2.39
C ASN A 74 -32.48 -1.90 2.12
N LEU A 75 -32.18 -2.58 1.02
CA LEU A 75 -30.83 -2.95 0.63
C LEU A 75 -30.08 -1.80 -0.06
N ALA A 76 -30.76 -0.71 -0.44
CA ALA A 76 -30.13 0.40 -1.15
C ALA A 76 -29.02 1.10 -0.32
N PRO A 77 -29.20 1.38 0.99
CA PRO A 77 -28.12 1.90 1.82
C PRO A 77 -26.94 0.93 1.95
N LEU A 78 -27.22 -0.37 2.12
CA LEU A 78 -26.20 -1.42 2.22
C LEU A 78 -25.37 -1.53 0.94
N THR A 79 -26.02 -1.59 -0.21
CA THR A 79 -25.35 -1.68 -1.52
C THR A 79 -24.56 -0.42 -1.84
N THR A 80 -25.07 0.75 -1.49
CA THR A 80 -24.38 2.03 -1.70
C THR A 80 -23.14 2.14 -0.83
N ALA A 81 -23.25 1.85 0.47
CA ALA A 81 -22.11 1.85 1.38
C ALA A 81 -21.08 0.79 1.00
N GLN A 82 -21.52 -0.40 0.61
CA GLN A 82 -20.65 -1.47 0.14
C GLN A 82 -19.82 -1.07 -1.09
N LYS A 83 -20.45 -0.44 -2.09
CA LYS A 83 -19.75 0.10 -3.28
C LYS A 83 -18.77 1.21 -2.91
N ALA A 84 -19.14 2.12 -2.01
CA ALA A 84 -18.28 3.21 -1.58
C ALA A 84 -17.03 2.68 -0.84
N ILE A 85 -17.21 1.73 0.07
CA ILE A 85 -16.12 1.08 0.80
C ILE A 85 -15.22 0.30 -0.18
N GLN A 86 -15.79 -0.47 -1.10
CA GLN A 86 -15.03 -1.20 -2.11
C GLN A 86 -14.17 -0.26 -2.96
N LYS A 87 -14.77 0.83 -3.46
CA LYS A 87 -14.04 1.85 -4.23
C LYS A 87 -12.88 2.45 -3.44
N TRP A 88 -13.09 2.75 -2.16
CA TRP A 88 -12.05 3.27 -1.29
C TRP A 88 -10.90 2.26 -1.08
N ILE A 89 -11.22 0.97 -0.86
CA ILE A 89 -10.21 -0.09 -0.75
C ILE A 89 -9.37 -0.16 -2.03
N ASP A 90 -10.02 -0.15 -3.19
CA ASP A 90 -9.33 -0.24 -4.48
C ASP A 90 -8.44 0.99 -4.73
N GLN A 91 -8.91 2.19 -4.38
CA GLN A 91 -8.13 3.42 -4.45
C GLN A 91 -6.91 3.38 -3.53
N ASN A 92 -7.07 3.00 -2.27
CA ASN A 92 -5.95 2.88 -1.34
C ASN A 92 -4.91 1.87 -1.84
N ARG A 93 -5.37 0.73 -2.36
CA ARG A 93 -4.49 -0.30 -2.91
C ARG A 93 -3.70 0.22 -4.11
N TYR A 94 -4.35 0.98 -5.00
CA TYR A 94 -3.69 1.60 -6.14
C TYR A 94 -2.62 2.61 -5.70
N GLU A 95 -2.95 3.50 -4.75
CA GLU A 95 -1.99 4.50 -4.25
C GLU A 95 -0.77 3.85 -3.57
N ILE A 96 -0.98 2.79 -2.78
CA ILE A 96 0.11 2.01 -2.18
C ILE A 96 1.00 1.39 -3.27
N GLN A 97 0.40 0.78 -4.30
CA GLN A 97 1.17 0.19 -5.40
C GLN A 97 1.92 1.24 -6.22
N LYS A 98 1.30 2.40 -6.48
CA LYS A 98 1.91 3.51 -7.19
C LYS A 98 3.10 4.08 -6.41
N ALA A 99 2.94 4.32 -5.11
CA ALA A 99 4.04 4.75 -4.24
C ALA A 99 5.16 3.71 -4.17
N ALA A 100 4.83 2.42 -4.15
CA ALA A 100 5.83 1.35 -4.16
C ALA A 100 6.61 1.29 -5.48
N ARG A 101 5.96 1.55 -6.63
CA ARG A 101 6.64 1.65 -7.93
C ARG A 101 7.56 2.86 -7.98
N ALA A 102 7.08 4.04 -7.60
CA ALA A 102 7.90 5.25 -7.55
C ALA A 102 9.16 5.05 -6.68
N ARG A 103 9.04 4.41 -5.50
CA ARG A 103 10.20 4.09 -4.66
C ARG A 103 11.21 3.15 -5.32
N LYS A 104 10.75 2.18 -6.10
CA LYS A 104 11.63 1.27 -6.84
C LYS A 104 12.34 1.99 -7.98
N ASP A 105 11.61 2.82 -8.71
CA ASP A 105 12.15 3.59 -9.82
C ASP A 105 13.19 4.60 -9.32
N ASP A 106 12.91 5.30 -8.21
CA ASP A 106 13.86 6.21 -7.55
C ASP A 106 15.11 5.48 -7.03
N ALA A 107 14.94 4.27 -6.47
CA ALA A 107 16.06 3.46 -5.99
C ALA A 107 16.94 3.00 -7.15
N LEU A 108 16.33 2.55 -8.25
CA LEU A 108 17.05 2.14 -9.45
C LEU A 108 17.78 3.32 -10.10
N ALA A 109 17.15 4.49 -10.17
CA ALA A 109 17.77 5.70 -10.70
C ALA A 109 19.01 6.10 -9.87
N LYS A 110 18.94 6.00 -8.54
CA LYS A 110 20.08 6.27 -7.66
C LYS A 110 21.22 5.27 -7.84
N ILE A 111 20.92 4.00 -8.08
CA ILE A 111 21.94 2.97 -8.35
C ILE A 111 22.65 3.28 -9.68
N LYS A 112 21.88 3.50 -10.75
CA LYS A 112 22.44 3.83 -12.07
C LYS A 112 23.30 5.09 -12.05
N LEU A 113 22.87 6.11 -11.31
CA LEU A 113 23.63 7.35 -11.19
C LEU A 113 24.99 7.14 -10.49
N LYS A 114 25.04 6.27 -9.47
CA LYS A 114 26.30 5.91 -8.81
C LYS A 114 27.23 5.13 -9.73
N GLU A 115 26.71 4.16 -10.47
CA GLU A 115 27.50 3.37 -11.42
C GLU A 115 28.13 4.26 -12.51
N ILE A 116 27.38 5.24 -13.03
CA ILE A 116 27.91 6.20 -14.01
C ILE A 116 29.00 7.08 -13.39
N ALA A 117 28.78 7.60 -12.17
CA ALA A 117 29.75 8.44 -11.49
C ALA A 117 31.06 7.69 -11.15
N GLU A 118 30.96 6.41 -10.77
CA GLU A 118 32.12 5.56 -10.52
C GLU A 118 32.90 5.25 -11.82
N ALA A 119 32.19 4.98 -12.92
CA ALA A 119 32.83 4.76 -14.23
C ALA A 119 33.53 6.02 -14.75
N GLU A 120 32.93 7.20 -14.56
CA GLU A 120 33.53 8.47 -14.97
C GLU A 120 34.75 8.83 -14.11
N ALA A 121 34.70 8.58 -12.80
CA ALA A 121 35.84 8.75 -11.91
C ALA A 121 37.01 7.82 -12.26
N GLU A 122 36.72 6.56 -12.60
CA GLU A 122 37.75 5.60 -13.02
C GLU A 122 38.37 5.98 -14.37
N ALA A 123 37.56 6.40 -15.35
CA ALA A 123 38.06 6.89 -16.64
C ALA A 123 38.97 8.11 -16.48
N ALA A 124 38.64 9.04 -15.56
CA ALA A 124 39.48 10.18 -15.26
C ALA A 124 40.83 9.79 -14.62
N ARG A 125 40.85 8.77 -13.75
CA ARG A 125 42.10 8.23 -13.17
C ARG A 125 42.99 7.61 -14.24
N ILE A 126 42.43 6.77 -15.10
CA ILE A 126 43.18 6.13 -16.21
C ILE A 126 43.73 7.17 -17.17
N ALA A 127 42.96 8.22 -17.49
CA ALA A 127 43.42 9.30 -18.35
C ALA A 127 44.61 10.06 -17.74
N SER A 128 44.58 10.35 -16.44
CA SER A 128 45.70 11.01 -15.76
C SER A 128 46.95 10.12 -15.67
N GLU A 129 46.80 8.80 -15.53
CA GLU A 129 47.93 7.86 -15.50
C GLU A 129 48.56 7.67 -16.88
N ALA A 130 47.78 7.79 -17.97
CA ALA A 130 48.28 7.67 -19.34
C ALA A 130 49.05 8.91 -19.82
N GLU A 131 48.79 10.09 -19.26
CA GLU A 131 49.53 11.31 -19.58
C GLU A 131 50.94 11.32 -18.95
N ASP A 132 51.12 10.72 -17.76
CA ASP A 132 52.43 10.61 -17.06
C ASP A 132 53.39 9.57 -17.70
N GLU A 133 52.90 8.59 -18.47
CA GLU A 133 53.74 7.57 -19.14
C GLU A 133 54.29 8.00 -20.52
N SER A 134 53.89 9.16 -21.04
CA SER A 134 54.26 9.62 -22.40
C SER A 134 55.52 10.50 -22.49
N ASP A 135 56.19 10.77 -21.36
CA ASP A 135 57.35 11.69 -21.27
C ASP A 135 58.73 10.98 -21.21
N GLU A 136 58.80 9.66 -21.43
CA GLU A 136 60.08 8.94 -21.64
C GLU A 136 60.37 8.75 -23.15
N GLU A 137 60.58 9.84 -23.89
CA GLU A 137 61.35 9.78 -25.14
C GLU A 137 62.82 9.52 -24.79
N VAL A 138 63.27 8.29 -25.05
CA VAL A 138 64.66 7.87 -24.90
C VAL A 138 65.47 8.53 -26.02
N ASP A 139 66.27 9.55 -25.67
CA ASP A 139 67.31 10.10 -26.55
C ASP A 139 68.30 8.97 -26.90
N ILE A 140 68.17 8.40 -28.09
CA ILE A 140 69.19 7.50 -28.66
C ILE A 140 70.31 8.39 -29.19
N ASP A 141 71.38 8.51 -28.40
CA ASP A 141 72.61 9.22 -28.79
C ASP A 141 73.20 8.63 -30.09
N GLU A 142 73.16 9.42 -31.16
CA GLU A 142 73.64 9.10 -32.51
C GLU A 142 75.19 9.10 -32.62
N HIS A 143 75.94 9.17 -31.51
CA HIS A 143 77.41 9.23 -31.56
C HIS A 143 78.17 8.14 -30.78
N ALA A 144 77.62 6.93 -30.75
CA ALA A 144 78.39 5.73 -30.41
C ALA A 144 79.17 5.17 -31.62
N CYS A 145 80.05 5.98 -32.24
CA CYS A 145 81.16 5.48 -33.06
C CYS A 145 82.20 6.57 -33.33
N THR A 146 83.21 6.68 -32.48
CA THR A 146 84.59 7.09 -32.83
C THR A 146 85.58 6.49 -31.84
#